data_AF-A0A6M0C154-F1
#
_entry.id   AF-A0A6M0C154-F1
#
_cell.length_a   1.000
_cell.length_b   1.000
_cell.length_c   1.000
_cell.angle_alpha   90.00
_cell.angle_beta   90.00
_cell.angle_gamma   90.00
#
_symmetry.space_group_name_H-M   'P 1'
#
loop_
_entity.id
_entity.type
_entity.pdbx_description
1 polymer ?
#
loop_
_entity_poly.entity_id
_entity_poly.type
_entity_poly.pdbx_seq_one_letter_code
_entity_poly.pdbx_strand_id
1 'polypeptide(L)' 'MFSRSQNQSSFTINQAIETIMAAGKITRRQHVQLTNAILSENQISEEERRQLNRILDYIQIGKIKIVD' A
#
# COMPACT_ATOMS: atom_id res chain seq x y z
N MET A 1 -13.64 -16.25 24.11
CA MET A 1 -14.16 -15.90 22.76
C MET A 1 -13.59 -14.55 22.34
N PHE A 2 -13.51 -14.30 21.02
CA PHE A 2 -13.02 -13.11 20.29
C PHE A 2 -11.57 -13.14 19.78
N SER A 3 -11.45 -13.66 18.56
CA SER A 3 -10.29 -13.63 17.66
C SER A 3 -9.84 -12.20 17.39
N ARG A 4 -8.62 -11.87 17.80
CA ARG A 4 -8.04 -10.52 17.77
C ARG A 4 -6.82 -10.54 16.86
N SER A 5 -7.00 -10.81 15.57
CA SER A 5 -5.86 -10.92 14.64
C SER A 5 -6.13 -10.50 13.18
N GLN A 6 -7.30 -9.92 12.86
CA GLN A 6 -7.59 -9.45 11.49
C GLN A 6 -7.60 -7.93 11.32
N ASN A 7 -7.37 -7.15 12.38
CA ASN A 7 -7.51 -5.67 12.35
C ASN A 7 -6.21 -4.87 12.60
N GLN A 8 -5.07 -5.54 12.77
CA GLN A 8 -3.77 -4.85 12.94
C GLN A 8 -3.00 -4.72 11.61
N SER A 9 -3.14 -5.69 10.72
CA SER A 9 -2.54 -5.65 9.38
C SER A 9 -3.11 -4.52 8.53
N SER A 10 -4.43 -4.32 8.58
CA SER A 10 -5.12 -3.31 7.78
C SER A 10 -4.84 -1.87 8.19
N PHE A 11 -4.67 -1.63 9.49
CA PHE A 11 -4.30 -0.32 10.01
C PHE A 11 -2.90 0.09 9.55
N THR A 12 -1.97 -0.88 9.45
CA THR A 12 -0.58 -0.61 9.07
C THR A 12 -0.43 -0.29 7.58
N ILE A 13 -1.19 -0.97 6.70
CA ILE A 13 -1.17 -0.71 5.26
C ILE A 13 -1.78 0.67 4.95
N ASN A 14 -2.93 1.00 5.54
CA ASN A 14 -3.57 2.30 5.35
C ASN A 14 -2.67 3.46 5.77
N GLN A 15 -2.00 3.36 6.92
CA GLN A 15 -1.06 4.39 7.38
C GLN A 15 0.16 4.53 6.46
N ALA A 16 0.69 3.40 5.94
CA ALA A 16 1.78 3.44 4.97
C ALA A 16 1.34 4.14 3.67
N ILE A 17 0.11 3.86 3.21
CA ILE A 17 -0.50 4.47 2.03
C ILE A 17 -0.66 5.98 2.20
N GLU A 18 -1.24 6.42 3.31
CA GLU A 18 -1.39 7.85 3.62
C GLU A 18 -0.04 8.56 3.71
N THR A 19 0.96 7.92 4.34
CA THR A 19 2.32 8.47 4.43
C THR A 19 2.96 8.64 3.06
N ILE A 20 2.81 7.67 2.15
CA ILE A 20 3.33 7.74 0.79
C ILE A 20 2.61 8.83 -0.02
N MET A 21 1.28 8.91 0.10
CA MET A 21 0.48 9.95 -0.57
C MET A 21 0.84 11.35 -0.06
N ALA A 22 1.03 11.52 1.25
CA ALA A 22 1.42 12.79 1.86
C ALA A 22 2.85 13.20 1.48
N ALA A 23 3.78 12.24 1.41
CA ALA A 23 5.16 12.49 1.01
C ALA A 23 5.29 12.79 -0.49
N GLY A 24 4.37 12.28 -1.33
CA GLY A 24 4.45 12.37 -2.79
C GLY A 24 5.66 11.62 -3.38
N LYS A 25 6.28 10.75 -2.57
CA LYS A 25 7.52 10.03 -2.88
C LYS A 25 7.44 8.64 -2.29
N ILE A 26 8.03 7.67 -2.98
CA ILE A 26 8.08 6.28 -2.54
C ILE A 26 9.48 5.72 -2.77
N THR A 27 9.98 4.89 -1.85
CA THR A 27 11.24 4.18 -2.08
C THR A 27 11.07 3.02 -3.05
N ARG A 28 12.14 2.63 -3.76
CA ARG A 28 12.09 1.43 -4.62
C ARG A 28 11.70 0.17 -3.84
N ARG A 29 12.15 0.04 -2.58
CA ARG A 29 11.77 -1.07 -1.69
C ARG A 29 10.28 -1.06 -1.37
N GLN A 30 9.71 0.11 -1.06
CA GLN A 30 8.27 0.25 -0.83
C GLN A 30 7.48 -0.09 -2.09
N HIS A 31 7.88 0.39 -3.27
CA HIS A 31 7.21 0.05 -4.53
C HIS A 31 7.15 -1.46 -4.76
N VAL A 32 8.26 -2.18 -4.56
CA VAL A 32 8.31 -3.65 -4.68
C VAL A 32 7.43 -4.32 -3.64
N GLN A 33 7.40 -3.83 -2.39
CA GLN A 33 6.52 -4.34 -1.35
C GLN A 33 5.04 -4.18 -1.70
N LEU A 34 4.62 -3.03 -2.25
CA LEU A 34 3.23 -2.80 -2.65
C LEU A 34 2.83 -3.75 -3.78
N THR A 35 3.67 -3.89 -4.80
CA THR A 35 3.40 -4.81 -5.93
C THR A 35 3.33 -6.26 -5.45
N ASN A 36 4.24 -6.67 -4.58
CA ASN A 36 4.21 -8.02 -4.00
C ASN A 36 2.98 -8.23 -3.11
N ALA A 37 2.51 -7.21 -2.39
CA ALA A 37 1.28 -7.28 -1.60
C ALA A 37 0.05 -7.47 -2.49
N ILE A 38 -0.04 -6.75 -3.61
CA ILE A 38 -1.15 -6.89 -4.58
C ILE A 38 -1.14 -8.27 -5.27
N LEU A 39 0.06 -8.79 -5.58
CA LEU A 39 0.24 -10.09 -6.22
C LEU A 39 0.09 -11.26 -5.24
N SER A 40 0.28 -11.03 -3.95
CA SER A 40 0.03 -12.04 -2.94
C SER A 40 -1.48 -12.17 -2.76
N GLU A 41 -2.04 -13.34 -3.03
CA GLU A 41 -3.46 -13.69 -2.72
C GLU A 41 -3.77 -13.65 -1.20
N ASN A 42 -2.82 -13.20 -0.39
CA ASN A 42 -2.88 -13.25 1.05
C ASN A 42 -3.43 -11.94 1.61
N GLN A 43 -4.67 -12.00 2.10
CA GLN A 43 -5.20 -11.14 3.18
C GLN A 43 -5.20 -9.63 2.95
N ILE A 44 -5.26 -9.15 1.70
CA ILE A 44 -5.67 -7.78 1.42
C ILE A 44 -7.14 -7.75 0.99
N SER A 45 -7.92 -6.92 1.68
CA SER A 45 -9.29 -6.60 1.32
C SER A 45 -9.35 -5.87 -0.02
N GLU A 46 -10.52 -5.87 -0.65
CA GLU A 46 -10.71 -5.11 -1.88
C GLU A 46 -10.44 -3.60 -1.69
N GLU A 47 -10.71 -3.05 -0.51
CA GLU A 47 -10.47 -1.64 -0.21
C GLU A 47 -8.97 -1.33 -0.21
N GLU A 48 -8.18 -2.16 0.46
CA GLU A 48 -6.71 -2.05 0.47
C GLU A 48 -6.15 -2.21 -0.94
N ARG A 49 -6.67 -3.17 -1.71
CA ARG A 49 -6.27 -3.36 -3.12
C ARG A 49 -6.58 -2.13 -3.97
N ARG A 50 -7.75 -1.50 -3.80
CA ARG A 50 -8.11 -0.25 -4.48
C ARG A 50 -7.14 0.88 -4.13
N GLN A 51 -6.80 1.03 -2.85
CA GLN A 51 -5.88 2.08 -2.40
C GLN A 51 -4.44 1.84 -2.90
N LEU A 52 -3.97 0.59 -2.88
CA LEU A 52 -2.67 0.20 -3.42
C LEU A 52 -2.57 0.47 -4.92
N ASN A 53 -3.60 0.06 -5.69
CA ASN A 53 -3.67 0.37 -7.12
C ASN A 53 -3.63 1.88 -7.37
N ARG A 54 -4.30 2.69 -6.54
CA ARG A 54 -4.30 4.14 -6.67
C ARG A 54 -2.92 4.77 -6.46
N ILE A 55 -2.10 4.22 -5.55
CA ILE A 55 -0.69 4.63 -5.42
C ILE A 55 0.10 4.27 -6.68
N LEU A 56 -0.06 3.04 -7.19
CA LEU A 56 0.63 2.63 -8.41
C LEU A 56 0.25 3.51 -9.60
N ASP A 57 -1.03 3.85 -9.75
CA ASP A 57 -1.51 4.79 -10.76
C ASP A 57 -0.83 6.16 -10.59
N TYR A 58 -0.74 6.67 -9.36
CA TYR A 58 -0.07 7.94 -9.07
C TYR A 58 1.43 7.90 -9.37
N ILE A 59 2.09 6.76 -9.20
CA ILE A 59 3.48 6.57 -9.62
C ILE A 59 3.56 6.56 -11.15
N GLN A 60 2.65 5.85 -11.82
CA GLN A 60 2.64 5.69 -13.28
C GLN A 60 2.36 7.01 -14.02
N ILE A 61 1.46 7.85 -13.49
CA ILE A 61 1.19 9.20 -14.03
C ILE A 61 2.23 10.24 -13.58
N GLY A 62 3.21 9.86 -12.75
CA GLY A 62 4.29 10.74 -12.29
C GLY A 62 3.90 11.73 -11.17
N LYS A 63 2.75 11.55 -10.51
CA LYS A 63 2.37 12.31 -9.30
C LYS A 63 3.21 11.92 -8.09
N ILE A 64 3.57 10.64 -7.98
CA ILE A 64 4.48 10.12 -6.96
C ILE A 64 5.81 9.78 -7.62
N LYS A 65 6.90 10.30 -7.09
CA LYS A 65 8.24 9.97 -7.59
C LYS A 65 8.84 8.81 -6.82
N ILE A 66 9.41 7.85 -7.55
CA ILE A 66 10.25 6.83 -6.93
C ILE A 66 11.59 7.50 -6.57
N VAL A 67 11.90 7.54 -5.29
CA VAL A 67 13.17 8.00 -4.73
C VAL A 67 13.94 6.79 -4.18
N ASP A 68 15.26 6.89 -4.04
CA ASP A 68 16.08 5.84 -3.42
C ASP A 68 16.54 6.32 -2.04
#